data_AF-A0A7J0DLS4-F1
#
_entry.id   AF-A0A7J0DLS4-F1
#
_cell.length_a   1.000
_cell.length_b   1.000
_cell.length_c   1.000
_cell.angle_alpha   90.00
_cell.angle_beta   90.00
_cell.angle_gamma   90.00
#
_symmetry.space_group_name_H-M   'P 1'
#
loop_
_entity.id
_entity.type
_entity.pdbx_description
1 polymer ?
#
loop_
_entity_poly.entity_id
_entity_poly.type
_entity_poly.pdbx_seq_one_letter_code
_entity_poly.pdbx_strand_id
1 'polypeptide(L)'
;MPPRRSRGRRGVAEPEDRVDRIERILEGLVQVVHDVHNNNNHNDAPQQPAVPMLGAGAMPHTTIKQFQQLRAPTFYGPPETMAAESWLLGIERVFEVLPYTNE
;
A
#
# COMPACT_ATOMS: atom_id res chain seq x y z
N MET A 1 23.96 33.55 47.57
CA MET A 1 22.73 32.74 47.40
C MET A 1 22.22 32.90 45.98
N PRO A 2 22.06 31.83 45.18
CA PRO A 2 21.45 31.89 43.85
C PRO A 2 19.90 31.84 43.92
N PRO A 3 19.18 32.22 42.84
CA PRO A 3 17.77 32.61 42.93
C PRO A 3 16.78 31.45 42.96
N ARG A 4 15.60 31.78 43.51
CA ARG A 4 14.41 30.93 43.64
C ARG A 4 13.92 30.44 42.27
N ARG A 5 13.72 29.12 42.17
CA ARG A 5 12.93 28.47 41.12
C ARG A 5 11.51 29.06 41.09
N SER A 6 11.15 29.71 39.99
CA SER A 6 9.75 29.92 39.65
C SER A 6 9.22 28.68 38.95
N ARG A 7 8.28 28.02 39.63
CA ARG A 7 7.50 26.87 39.18
C ARG A 7 6.75 27.18 37.89
N GLY A 8 6.51 26.11 37.13
CA GLY A 8 5.89 26.11 35.82
C GLY A 8 4.55 26.83 35.75
N ARG A 9 4.31 27.39 34.56
CA ARG A 9 2.98 27.59 34.03
C ARG A 9 2.93 26.80 32.74
N ARG A 10 2.41 25.57 32.83
CA ARG A 10 2.07 24.75 31.67
C ARG A 10 0.92 25.51 31.00
N GLY A 11 1.24 26.33 30.01
CA GLY A 11 0.26 27.10 29.26
C GLY A 11 -0.72 26.11 28.64
N VAL A 12 -1.97 26.20 29.06
CA VAL A 12 -3.09 25.64 28.30
C VAL A 12 -3.02 26.37 26.96
N ALA A 13 -2.76 25.67 25.87
CA ALA A 13 -2.80 26.26 24.53
C ALA A 13 -4.15 26.98 24.39
N GLU A 14 -4.14 28.25 24.00
CA GLU A 14 -5.36 29.02 23.89
C GLU A 14 -6.30 28.33 22.87
N PRO A 15 -7.62 28.44 23.06
CA PRO A 15 -8.58 27.89 22.11
C PRO A 15 -8.33 28.43 20.69
N GLU A 16 -7.83 29.65 20.54
CA GLU A 16 -7.43 30.25 19.25
C GLU A 16 -6.21 29.54 18.65
N ASP A 17 -5.13 29.33 19.43
CA ASP A 17 -3.97 28.53 18.97
C ASP A 17 -4.35 27.11 18.52
N ARG A 18 -5.37 26.53 19.17
CA ARG A 18 -5.88 25.21 18.83
C ARG A 18 -6.65 25.23 17.51
N VAL A 19 -7.41 26.29 17.23
CA VAL A 19 -8.13 26.47 15.97
C VAL A 19 -7.14 26.76 14.84
N ASP A 20 -6.18 27.66 15.05
CA ASP A 20 -5.12 27.97 14.06
C ASP A 20 -4.30 26.73 13.71
N ARG A 21 -4.01 25.88 14.70
CA ARG A 21 -3.34 24.60 14.46
C ARG A 21 -4.20 23.65 13.64
N ILE A 22 -5.52 23.63 13.85
CA ILE A 22 -6.44 22.80 13.07
C ILE A 22 -6.56 23.33 11.64
N GLU A 23 -6.68 24.64 11.45
CA GLU A 23 -6.72 25.30 10.15
C GLU A 23 -5.46 24.97 9.34
N ARG A 24 -4.28 25.12 9.95
CA ARG A 24 -3.01 24.78 9.31
C ARG A 24 -2.88 23.30 8.93
N ILE A 25 -3.46 22.39 9.73
CA ILE A 25 -3.50 20.96 9.38
C ILE A 25 -4.47 20.71 8.22
N LEU A 26 -5.63 21.36 8.22
CA LEU A 26 -6.63 21.24 7.15
C LEU A 26 -6.07 21.77 5.82
N GLU A 27 -5.40 22.92 5.83
CA GLU A 27 -4.71 23.47 4.65
C GLU A 27 -3.66 22.49 4.13
N GLY A 28 -2.87 21.88 5.02
CA GLY A 28 -1.89 20.87 4.65
C GLY A 28 -2.52 19.61 4.02
N LEU A 29 -3.66 19.16 4.54
CA LEU A 29 -4.38 18.02 3.98
C LEU A 29 -5.00 18.32 2.62
N VAL A 30 -5.54 19.53 2.42
CA VAL A 30 -6.06 19.98 1.12
C VAL A 30 -4.94 20.00 0.09
N GLN A 31 -3.76 20.48 0.45
CA GLN A 31 -2.59 20.47 -0.44
C GLN A 31 -2.16 19.04 -0.80
N VAL A 32 -2.09 18.13 0.19
CA VAL A 32 -1.76 16.71 -0.05
C VAL A 32 -2.78 16.04 -0.96
N VAL A 33 -4.08 16.31 -0.77
CA VAL A 33 -5.15 15.77 -1.62
C VAL A 33 -5.05 16.33 -3.04
N HIS A 34 -4.76 17.61 -3.19
CA HIS A 34 -4.56 18.24 -4.49
C HIS A 34 -3.33 17.66 -5.20
N ASP A 35 -2.23 17.46 -4.50
CA ASP A 35 -1.01 16.85 -5.03
C ASP A 35 -1.27 15.40 -5.45
N VAL A 36 -1.95 14.60 -4.62
CA VAL A 36 -2.37 13.23 -4.98
C VAL A 36 -3.29 13.23 -6.20
N HIS A 37 -4.26 14.14 -6.28
CA HIS A 37 -5.20 14.23 -7.39
C HIS A 37 -4.51 14.66 -8.69
N ASN A 38 -3.60 15.62 -8.63
CA ASN A 38 -2.85 16.11 -9.78
C ASN A 38 -1.78 15.09 -10.24
N ASN A 39 -1.21 14.32 -9.32
CA ASN A 39 -0.29 13.22 -9.61
C ASN A 39 -1.03 12.01 -10.22
N ASN A 40 -2.29 11.76 -9.83
CA ASN A 40 -3.15 10.74 -10.45
C ASN A 40 -3.63 11.10 -11.86
N ASN A 41 -3.55 12.37 -12.28
CA ASN A 41 -3.99 12.82 -13.60
C ASN A 41 -2.83 12.85 -14.63
N HIS A 42 -1.59 12.62 -14.19
CA HIS A 42 -0.55 12.17 -15.10
C HIS A 42 -0.79 10.69 -15.35
N ASN A 43 -0.99 10.33 -16.62
CA ASN A 43 -1.16 8.98 -17.15
C ASN A 43 0.08 8.07 -16.90
N ASP A 44 0.54 7.95 -15.67
CA ASP A 44 1.36 6.82 -15.27
C ASP A 44 0.39 5.71 -14.90
N ALA A 45 0.31 4.73 -15.81
CA ALA A 45 -0.31 3.44 -15.55
C ALA A 45 0.01 2.98 -14.12
N PRO A 46 -0.93 2.32 -13.41
CA PRO A 46 -0.69 1.88 -12.05
C PRO A 46 0.65 1.17 -12.00
N GLN A 47 1.63 1.77 -11.31
CA GLN A 47 2.89 1.13 -10.98
C GLN A 47 2.49 -0.04 -10.07
N GLN A 48 2.22 -1.18 -10.69
CA GLN A 48 2.18 -2.45 -10.01
C GLN A 48 3.45 -2.49 -9.17
N PRO A 49 3.38 -2.85 -7.87
CA PRO A 49 4.59 -3.05 -7.09
C PRO A 49 5.48 -3.95 -7.94
N ALA A 50 6.66 -3.45 -8.30
CA ALA A 50 7.61 -4.20 -9.09
C ALA A 50 7.92 -5.44 -8.27
N VAL A 51 7.22 -6.54 -8.58
CA VAL A 51 7.69 -7.87 -8.24
C VAL A 51 9.14 -7.86 -8.66
N PRO A 52 10.10 -8.16 -7.77
CA PRO A 52 11.47 -8.33 -8.19
C PRO A 52 11.39 -9.27 -9.38
N MET A 53 11.71 -8.76 -10.57
CA MET A 53 11.80 -9.58 -11.75
C MET A 53 13.01 -10.45 -11.44
N LEU A 54 12.75 -11.56 -10.75
CA LEU A 54 13.67 -12.64 -10.47
C LEU A 54 14.43 -12.79 -11.77
N GLY A 55 15.73 -12.50 -11.69
CA GLY A 55 16.53 -12.17 -12.85
C GLY A 55 16.26 -13.14 -13.97
N ALA A 56 16.39 -12.67 -15.20
CA ALA A 56 16.38 -13.47 -16.41
C ALA A 56 17.52 -14.52 -16.47
N GLY A 57 17.98 -15.04 -15.33
CA GLY A 57 18.67 -16.30 -15.17
C GLY A 57 17.67 -17.39 -14.79
N ALA A 58 17.11 -18.03 -15.83
CA ALA A 58 16.54 -19.36 -15.75
C ALA A 58 15.48 -19.60 -14.65
N MET A 59 14.37 -18.82 -14.62
CA MET A 59 13.11 -19.47 -14.25
C MET A 59 12.91 -20.60 -15.26
N PRO A 60 12.79 -21.88 -14.85
CA PRO A 60 12.71 -22.95 -15.83
C PRO A 60 11.43 -22.69 -16.61
N HIS A 61 11.57 -22.45 -17.90
CA HIS A 61 10.48 -22.16 -18.85
C HIS A 61 9.32 -23.17 -18.74
N THR A 62 9.57 -24.34 -18.13
CA THR A 62 8.60 -25.35 -17.73
C THR A 62 7.60 -24.87 -16.67
N THR A 63 8.01 -24.17 -15.60
CA THR A 63 7.10 -23.80 -14.50
C THR A 63 6.07 -22.76 -14.93
N ILE A 64 6.47 -21.76 -15.72
CA ILE A 64 5.55 -20.76 -16.29
C ILE A 64 4.56 -21.43 -17.26
N LYS A 65 5.05 -22.36 -18.09
CA LYS A 65 4.19 -23.14 -19.00
C LYS A 65 3.22 -24.06 -18.25
N GLN A 66 3.68 -24.70 -17.18
CA GLN A 66 2.83 -25.55 -16.32
C GLN A 66 1.75 -24.71 -15.65
N PHE A 67 2.08 -23.54 -15.11
CA PHE A 67 1.09 -22.62 -14.55
C PHE A 67 0.03 -22.20 -15.58
N GLN A 68 0.45 -21.86 -16.81
CA GLN A 68 -0.48 -21.54 -17.90
C GLN A 68 -1.40 -22.71 -18.27
N GLN A 69 -0.92 -23.95 -18.17
CA GLN A 69 -1.74 -25.15 -18.42
C GLN A 69 -2.76 -25.43 -17.31
N LEU A 70 -2.47 -25.03 -16.07
CA LEU A 70 -3.36 -25.22 -14.92
C LEU A 70 -4.60 -24.31 -14.94
N ARG A 71 -4.72 -23.41 -15.93
CA ARG A 71 -5.85 -22.48 -16.10
C ARG A 71 -6.20 -21.77 -14.78
N ALA A 72 -5.23 -21.04 -14.24
CA ALA A 72 -5.44 -20.29 -13.01
C ALA A 72 -6.73 -19.44 -13.07
N PRO A 73 -7.53 -19.43 -12.00
CA PRO A 73 -8.75 -18.64 -11.97
C PRO A 73 -8.40 -17.17 -12.19
N THR A 74 -9.17 -16.48 -13.04
CA THR A 74 -9.01 -15.05 -13.24
C THR A 74 -10.02 -14.32 -12.38
N PHE A 75 -9.57 -13.32 -11.62
CA PHE A 75 -10.45 -12.50 -10.81
C PHE A 75 -11.21 -11.53 -11.72
N TYR A 76 -12.54 -11.58 -11.65
CA TYR A 76 -13.42 -10.66 -12.37
C TYR A 76 -14.41 -10.05 -11.38
N GLY A 77 -14.43 -8.72 -11.29
CA GLY A 77 -15.45 -7.99 -10.54
C GLY A 77 -14.90 -6.78 -9.76
N PRO A 78 -15.81 -6.02 -9.11
CA PRO A 78 -15.43 -5.01 -8.11
C PRO A 78 -14.61 -5.63 -6.98
N PRO A 79 -13.85 -4.83 -6.20
CA PRO A 79 -13.11 -5.31 -5.04
C PRO A 79 -14.06 -5.69 -3.90
N GLU A 80 -14.79 -6.78 -4.07
CA GLU A 80 -15.61 -7.41 -3.05
C GLU A 80 -14.73 -8.41 -2.29
N THR A 81 -14.61 -8.24 -0.98
CA THR A 81 -13.68 -8.99 -0.13
C THR A 81 -13.89 -10.50 -0.25
N MET A 82 -15.14 -10.96 -0.24
CA MET A 82 -15.48 -12.39 -0.32
C MET A 82 -15.08 -13.00 -1.68
N ALA A 83 -15.25 -12.25 -2.77
CA ALA A 83 -14.86 -12.69 -4.10
C ALA A 83 -13.33 -12.76 -4.22
N ALA A 84 -12.62 -11.80 -3.62
CA ALA A 84 -11.16 -11.77 -3.60
C ALA A 84 -10.58 -12.93 -2.77
N GLU A 85 -11.15 -13.22 -1.60
CA GLU A 85 -10.77 -14.37 -0.77
C GLU A 85 -10.98 -15.69 -1.49
N SER A 86 -12.13 -15.86 -2.15
CA SER A 86 -12.44 -17.07 -2.92
C SER A 86 -11.48 -17.26 -4.11
N TRP A 87 -11.10 -16.17 -4.77
CA TRP A 87 -10.11 -16.21 -5.85
C TRP A 87 -8.71 -16.55 -5.32
N LEU A 88 -8.31 -15.96 -4.20
CA LEU A 88 -7.02 -16.23 -3.56
C LEU A 88 -6.86 -17.71 -3.22
N LEU A 89 -7.88 -18.32 -2.61
CA LEU A 89 -7.91 -19.76 -2.32
C LEU A 89 -7.77 -20.61 -3.59
N GLY A 90 -8.37 -20.16 -4.69
CA GLY A 90 -8.23 -20.81 -5.99
C GLY A 90 -6.79 -20.74 -6.54
N ILE A 91 -6.11 -19.61 -6.34
CA ILE A 91 -4.71 -19.42 -6.74
C ILE A 91 -3.77 -20.24 -5.87
N GLU A 92 -3.95 -20.26 -4.56
CA GLU A 92 -3.13 -21.06 -3.63
C GLU A 92 -3.13 -22.54 -4.03
N ARG A 93 -4.29 -23.08 -4.37
CA ARG A 93 -4.43 -24.46 -4.83
C ARG A 93 -3.68 -24.75 -6.14
N VAL A 94 -3.56 -23.78 -7.04
CA VAL A 94 -2.76 -23.93 -8.27
C VAL A 94 -1.29 -24.06 -7.92
N PHE A 95 -0.80 -23.30 -6.94
CA PHE A 95 0.59 -23.37 -6.49
C PHE A 95 0.90 -24.65 -5.72
N GLU A 96 -0.04 -25.22 -4.96
CA GLU A 96 0.14 -26.53 -4.31
C GLU A 96 0.43 -27.68 -5.28
N VAL A 97 -0.11 -27.60 -6.51
CA VAL A 97 0.03 -28.64 -7.53
C VAL A 97 1.33 -28.48 -8.33
N LEU A 98 1.94 -27.30 -8.32
CA LEU A 98 3.20 -27.07 -9.01
C LEU A 98 4.36 -27.73 -8.25
N PRO A 99 5.23 -28.50 -8.93
CA PRO A 99 6.40 -29.07 -8.29
C PRO A 99 7.34 -27.96 -7.84
N TYR A 100 7.51 -27.82 -6.53
CA TYR A 100 8.45 -26.87 -5.93
C TYR A 100 9.87 -27.47 -5.97
N THR A 101 10.76 -26.89 -6.76
CA THR A 101 12.19 -27.19 -6.72
C THR A 101 12.90 -26.10 -5.92
N ASN A 102 13.27 -26.44 -4.68
CA ASN A 102 14.19 -25.65 -3.87
C ASN A 102 15.60 -25.91 -4.44
N GLU A 103 16.04 -25.08 -5.38
CA GLU A 103 17.44 -25.04 -5.85
C GLU A 103 18.18 -23.87 -5.22
#